data_AF-A0A0E0MPG8-F1
#
_entry.id   AF-A0A0E0MPG8-F1
#
_cell.length_a   1.000
_cell.length_b   1.000
_cell.length_c   1.000
_cell.angle_alpha   90.00
_cell.angle_beta   90.00
_cell.angle_gamma   90.00
#
_symmetry.space_group_name_H-M   'P 1'
#
loop_
_entity.id
_entity.type
_entity.pdbx_description
1 polymer ?
#
loop_
_entity_poly.entity_id
_entity_poly.type
_entity_poly.pdbx_seq_one_letter_code
_entity_poly.pdbx_strand_id
1 'polypeptide(L)'
;MDLEKGKKPSEQAAACRIMQVKDKLINLQPVVRACVFLATAVAAVIMGLNKQSYSAVVAIVGTRPVTQTFTAKFKDTPAFVFFVIANAIASGYNLMVLVTRRILQRRAQSLAVHLLDMVILTLLATGSATAASMAQLGKNGNLHARWNPICDKFGSFCNHGGIALVSSFIGVTLMLALNLLSAAANSPRSNVPGQ
;
A
#
# COMPACT_ATOMS: atom_id res chain seq x y z
N MET A 1 -42.01 -26.22 -26.24
CA MET A 1 -41.12 -27.30 -26.73
C MET A 1 -39.68 -26.80 -26.67
N ASP A 2 -39.24 -26.66 -25.42
CA ASP A 2 -37.97 -27.13 -24.86
C ASP A 2 -36.72 -27.09 -25.76
N LEU A 3 -35.92 -26.05 -25.55
CA LEU A 3 -34.50 -26.03 -25.91
C LEU A 3 -33.63 -25.58 -24.73
N GLU A 4 -34.02 -25.97 -23.51
CA GLU A 4 -33.07 -26.11 -22.40
C GLU A 4 -32.22 -27.36 -22.65
N LYS A 5 -31.21 -27.22 -23.52
CA LYS A 5 -30.14 -28.22 -23.65
C LYS A 5 -29.39 -28.26 -22.31
N GLY A 6 -29.53 -29.40 -21.62
CA GLY A 6 -28.97 -29.69 -20.30
C GLY A 6 -27.51 -29.26 -20.14
N LYS A 7 -27.31 -28.21 -19.33
CA LYS A 7 -26.02 -27.81 -18.81
C LYS A 7 -25.61 -28.83 -17.74
N LYS A 8 -24.41 -29.42 -17.83
CA LYS A 8 -23.94 -30.46 -16.90
C LYS A 8 -24.07 -29.98 -15.43
N PRO A 9 -24.45 -30.85 -14.46
CA PRO A 9 -24.61 -30.47 -13.05
C PRO A 9 -23.38 -29.80 -12.43
N SER A 10 -22.17 -30.20 -12.87
CA SER A 10 -20.89 -29.61 -12.45
C SER A 10 -20.67 -28.18 -12.98
N GLU A 11 -21.32 -27.83 -14.09
CA GLU A 11 -21.23 -26.52 -14.73
C GLU A 11 -22.24 -25.51 -14.18
N GLN A 12 -23.42 -25.98 -13.75
CA GLN A 12 -24.36 -25.19 -12.96
C GLN A 12 -23.84 -24.95 -11.53
N ALA A 13 -23.23 -25.95 -10.88
CA ALA A 13 -22.63 -25.79 -9.55
C ALA A 13 -21.43 -24.82 -9.55
N ALA A 14 -20.63 -24.80 -10.61
CA ALA A 14 -19.55 -23.84 -10.76
C ALA A 14 -20.07 -22.42 -11.06
N ALA A 15 -21.08 -22.28 -11.92
CA ALA A 15 -21.71 -20.99 -12.19
C ALA A 15 -22.35 -20.39 -10.92
N CYS A 16 -23.02 -21.22 -10.10
CA CYS A 16 -23.56 -20.81 -8.81
C CYS A 16 -22.46 -20.36 -7.83
N ARG A 17 -21.35 -21.11 -7.72
CA ARG A 17 -20.19 -20.71 -6.91
C ARG A 17 -19.56 -19.40 -7.38
N ILE A 18 -19.42 -19.19 -8.69
CA ILE A 18 -18.88 -17.94 -9.25
C ILE A 18 -19.79 -16.77 -8.91
N MET A 19 -21.11 -16.93 -9.04
CA MET A 19 -22.09 -15.88 -8.72
C MET A 19 -22.05 -15.53 -7.22
N GLN A 20 -22.01 -16.53 -6.35
CA GLN A 20 -21.86 -16.37 -4.90
C GLN A 20 -20.56 -15.63 -4.51
N VAL A 21 -19.43 -16.01 -5.09
CA VAL A 21 -18.14 -15.34 -4.84
C VAL A 21 -18.16 -13.91 -5.37
N LYS A 22 -18.77 -13.67 -6.53
CA LYS A 22 -18.87 -12.35 -7.14
C LYS A 22 -19.76 -11.41 -6.33
N ASP A 23 -20.88 -11.90 -5.79
CA ASP A 23 -21.76 -11.11 -4.90
C ASP A 23 -21.07 -10.78 -3.58
N LYS A 24 -20.36 -11.74 -2.96
CA LYS A 24 -19.53 -11.45 -1.79
C LYS A 24 -18.42 -10.44 -2.11
N LEU A 25 -17.76 -10.58 -3.25
CA LEU A 25 -16.71 -9.66 -3.69
C LEU A 25 -17.27 -8.25 -3.95
N ILE A 26 -18.45 -8.12 -4.55
CA ILE A 26 -19.11 -6.82 -4.80
C ILE A 26 -19.41 -6.09 -3.49
N ASN A 27 -19.86 -6.81 -2.46
CA ASN A 27 -20.16 -6.24 -1.14
C ASN A 27 -18.90 -5.98 -0.30
N LEU A 28 -17.88 -6.83 -0.41
CA LEU A 28 -16.62 -6.71 0.34
C LEU A 28 -15.66 -5.68 -0.27
N GLN A 29 -15.64 -5.53 -1.60
CA GLN A 29 -14.77 -4.60 -2.32
C GLN A 29 -14.80 -3.15 -1.81
N PRO A 30 -15.96 -2.50 -1.56
CA PRO A 30 -15.98 -1.14 -1.01
C PRO A 30 -15.42 -1.07 0.41
N VAL A 31 -15.63 -2.10 1.24
CA VAL A 31 -15.10 -2.16 2.61
C VAL A 31 -13.58 -2.25 2.58
N VAL A 32 -13.03 -3.15 1.77
CA VAL A 32 -11.57 -3.31 1.65
C VAL A 32 -10.93 -2.07 1.06
N ARG A 33 -11.54 -1.42 0.07
CA ARG A 33 -11.03 -0.13 -0.45
C ARG A 33 -11.06 0.99 0.58
N ALA A 34 -12.08 1.04 1.44
CA ALA A 34 -12.10 1.97 2.57
C ALA A 34 -10.98 1.67 3.58
N CYS A 35 -10.72 0.39 3.89
CA CYS A 35 -9.60 -0.01 4.74
C CYS A 35 -8.25 0.39 4.12
N VAL A 36 -8.04 0.17 2.82
CA VAL A 36 -6.83 0.59 2.10
C VAL A 36 -6.67 2.11 2.13
N PHE A 37 -7.75 2.86 1.90
CA PHE A 37 -7.75 4.32 2.01
C PHE A 37 -7.30 4.79 3.40
N LEU A 38 -7.87 4.22 4.47
CA LEU A 38 -7.50 4.58 5.84
C LEU A 38 -6.04 4.21 6.14
N ALA A 39 -5.60 3.00 5.77
CA ALA A 39 -4.23 2.53 6.03
C ALA A 39 -3.18 3.40 5.31
N THR A 40 -3.43 3.76 4.04
CA THR A 40 -2.54 4.61 3.25
C THR A 40 -2.57 6.07 3.68
N ALA A 41 -3.74 6.60 4.06
CA ALA A 41 -3.88 7.94 4.61
C ALA A 41 -3.14 8.06 5.94
N VAL A 42 -3.32 7.10 6.85
CA VAL A 42 -2.61 7.06 8.14
C VAL A 42 -1.09 6.98 7.91
N ALA A 43 -0.63 6.12 7.01
CA ALA A 43 0.79 6.03 6.68
C ALA A 43 1.36 7.35 6.13
N ALA A 44 0.65 8.00 5.19
CA ALA A 44 1.07 9.27 4.61
C ALA A 44 1.06 10.41 5.64
N VAL A 45 0.05 10.46 6.51
CA VAL A 45 -0.09 11.49 7.55
C VAL A 45 0.97 11.30 8.64
N ILE A 46 1.11 10.09 9.18
CA ILE A 46 2.12 9.81 10.21
C ILE A 46 3.50 10.17 9.66
N MET A 47 3.86 9.70 8.47
CA MET A 47 5.20 9.96 7.91
C MET A 47 5.40 11.41 7.44
N GLY A 48 4.36 12.04 6.88
CA GLY A 48 4.42 13.41 6.36
C GLY A 48 4.38 14.49 7.46
N LEU A 49 3.72 14.20 8.58
CA LEU A 49 3.73 15.05 9.78
C LEU A 49 4.90 14.71 10.71
N ASN A 50 5.62 13.61 10.48
CA ASN A 50 6.79 13.24 11.25
C ASN A 50 7.92 14.26 11.02
N LYS A 51 8.00 15.24 11.91
CA LYS A 51 9.10 16.18 12.00
C LYS A 51 9.78 15.95 13.33
N GLN A 52 11.00 15.45 13.29
CA GLN A 52 11.83 15.37 14.49
C GLN A 52 13.16 16.07 14.24
N SER A 53 13.36 17.19 14.95
CA SER A 53 14.60 17.95 14.97
C SER A 53 15.46 17.44 16.12
N TYR A 54 16.73 17.10 15.87
CA TYR A 54 17.66 16.70 16.93
C TYR A 54 18.92 17.57 16.86
N SER A 55 19.29 18.15 18.00
CA SER A 55 20.52 18.91 18.15
C SER A 55 21.66 17.97 18.52
N ALA A 56 22.65 17.80 17.63
CA ALA A 56 23.89 17.09 17.95
C ALA A 56 25.04 18.10 18.07
N VAL A 57 25.90 17.93 19.06
CA VAL A 57 27.12 18.74 19.18
C VAL A 57 28.11 18.25 18.15
N VAL A 58 28.45 19.09 17.16
CA VAL A 58 29.33 18.73 16.03
C VAL A 58 30.80 19.04 16.29
N ALA A 59 31.08 19.98 17.19
CA ALA A 59 32.42 20.39 17.52
C ALA A 59 32.45 20.99 18.92
N ILE A 60 33.60 20.87 19.58
CA ILE A 60 33.93 21.64 20.78
C ILE A 60 35.09 22.54 20.38
N VAL A 61 34.88 23.87 20.40
CA VAL A 61 35.93 24.86 20.13
C VAL A 61 36.30 25.51 21.47
N GLY A 62 37.47 25.17 22.00
CA GLY A 62 37.86 25.56 23.36
C GLY A 62 37.02 24.85 24.44
N THR A 63 36.31 25.61 25.28
CA THR A 63 35.40 25.12 26.35
C THR A 63 33.91 25.24 26.01
N ARG A 64 33.56 25.68 24.79
CA ARG A 64 32.16 25.87 24.36
C ARG A 64 31.73 24.78 23.38
N PRO A 65 30.66 24.01 23.67
CA PRO A 65 30.11 23.05 22.72
C PRO A 65 29.38 23.79 21.60
N VAL A 66 29.80 23.56 20.35
CA VAL A 66 29.10 24.04 19.15
C VAL A 66 28.02 23.02 18.81
N THR A 67 26.79 23.34 19.22
CA THR A 67 25.59 22.57 18.88
C THR A 67 25.19 22.88 17.43
N GLN A 68 25.14 21.87 16.56
CA GLN A 68 24.54 21.99 15.24
C GLN A 68 23.26 21.17 15.21
N THR A 69 22.15 21.84 14.92
CA THR A 69 20.85 21.21 14.81
C THR A 69 20.77 20.40 13.52
N PHE A 70 21.01 19.09 13.59
CA PHE A 70 20.69 18.19 12.49
C PHE A 70 19.21 17.90 12.53
N THR A 71 18.47 18.66 11.73
CA THR A 71 17.05 18.38 11.54
C THR A 71 16.94 17.23 10.56
N ALA A 72 16.68 16.01 11.03
CA ALA A 72 16.34 14.90 10.16
C ALA A 72 14.88 15.08 9.73
N LYS A 73 14.65 15.69 8.57
CA LYS A 73 13.30 15.78 7.99
C LYS A 73 13.08 14.58 7.09
N PHE A 74 11.84 14.11 7.02
CA PHE A 74 11.43 13.11 6.01
C PHE A 74 11.73 13.58 4.57
N LYS A 75 11.83 14.90 4.34
CA LYS A 75 12.16 15.52 3.06
C LYS A 75 13.62 15.36 2.65
N ASP A 76 14.51 15.05 3.59
CA ASP A 76 15.94 14.97 3.32
C ASP A 76 16.33 13.60 2.73
N THR A 77 15.46 12.60 2.86
CA THR A 77 15.63 11.28 2.25
C THR A 77 14.61 11.07 1.13
N PRO A 78 15.04 10.97 -0.13
CA PRO A 78 14.12 10.89 -1.27
C PRO A 78 13.22 9.64 -1.21
N ALA A 79 13.67 8.55 -0.58
CA ALA A 79 12.85 7.35 -0.40
C ALA A 79 11.60 7.59 0.47
N PHE A 80 11.72 8.36 1.55
CA PHE A 80 10.58 8.67 2.42
C PHE A 80 9.62 9.64 1.75
N VAL A 81 10.13 10.57 0.94
CA VAL A 81 9.29 11.45 0.10
C VAL A 81 8.49 10.63 -0.92
N PHE A 82 9.15 9.70 -1.62
CA PHE A 82 8.50 8.83 -2.58
C PHE A 82 7.41 7.97 -1.91
N PHE A 83 7.68 7.42 -0.73
CA PHE A 83 6.70 6.68 0.07
C PHE A 83 5.46 7.52 0.41
N VAL A 84 5.63 8.76 0.89
CA VAL A 84 4.51 9.64 1.22
C VAL A 84 3.70 9.99 -0.03
N ILE A 85 4.36 10.31 -1.14
CA ILE A 85 3.68 10.62 -2.41
C ILE A 85 2.91 9.40 -2.93
N ALA A 86 3.52 8.21 -2.91
CA ALA A 86 2.89 6.96 -3.34
C ALA A 86 1.63 6.65 -2.50
N ASN A 87 1.72 6.78 -1.17
CA ASN A 87 0.58 6.57 -0.28
C ASN A 87 -0.51 7.64 -0.47
N ALA A 88 -0.15 8.90 -0.73
CA ALA A 88 -1.10 9.97 -1.02
C ALA A 88 -1.86 9.73 -2.34
N ILE A 89 -1.16 9.34 -3.41
CA ILE A 89 -1.77 8.99 -4.69
C ILE A 89 -2.72 7.80 -4.52
N ALA A 90 -2.28 6.76 -3.82
CA ALA A 90 -3.11 5.58 -3.57
C ALA A 90 -4.37 5.90 -2.76
N SER A 91 -4.25 6.76 -1.74
CA SER A 91 -5.37 7.24 -0.93
C SER A 91 -6.37 8.02 -1.80
N GLY A 92 -5.89 9.00 -2.58
CA GLY A 92 -6.71 9.78 -3.50
C GLY A 92 -7.43 8.91 -4.54
N TYR A 93 -6.74 7.92 -5.13
CA TYR A 93 -7.31 6.97 -6.07
C TYR A 93 -8.42 6.12 -5.43
N ASN A 94 -8.17 5.54 -4.25
CA ASN A 94 -9.17 4.71 -3.56
C ASN A 94 -10.40 5.52 -3.17
N LEU A 95 -10.22 6.76 -2.72
CA LEU A 95 -11.33 7.68 -2.44
C LEU A 95 -12.12 8.02 -3.71
N MET A 96 -11.43 8.36 -4.81
CA MET A 96 -12.07 8.67 -6.09
C MET A 96 -12.92 7.49 -6.61
N VAL A 97 -12.41 6.26 -6.51
CA VAL A 97 -13.15 5.05 -6.91
C VAL A 97 -14.36 4.82 -5.99
N LEU A 98 -14.23 5.07 -4.68
CA LEU A 98 -15.32 4.91 -3.72
C LEU A 98 -16.46 5.91 -4.01
N VAL A 99 -16.11 7.19 -4.24
CA VAL A 99 -17.04 8.28 -4.57
C VAL A 99 -17.73 8.02 -5.91
N THR A 100 -16.97 7.63 -6.93
CA THR A 100 -17.52 7.35 -8.26
C THR A 100 -18.51 6.18 -8.22
N ARG A 101 -18.23 5.12 -7.44
CA ARG A 101 -19.18 4.02 -7.23
C ARG A 101 -20.46 4.47 -6.55
N ARG A 102 -20.36 5.33 -5.52
CA ARG A 102 -21.50 5.86 -4.75
C ARG A 102 -22.41 6.73 -5.62
N ILE A 103 -21.83 7.61 -6.44
CA ILE A 103 -22.58 8.59 -7.23
C ILE A 103 -23.16 7.97 -8.50
N LEU A 104 -22.35 7.19 -9.24
CA LEU A 104 -22.70 6.85 -10.62
C LEU A 104 -23.41 5.49 -10.76
N GLN A 105 -23.47 4.67 -9.70
CA GLN A 105 -23.95 3.27 -9.71
C GLN A 105 -23.50 2.44 -10.93
N ARG A 106 -22.41 2.83 -11.60
CA ARG A 106 -22.03 2.23 -12.87
C ARG A 106 -21.31 0.92 -12.63
N ARG A 107 -21.90 -0.14 -13.18
CA ARG A 107 -21.43 -1.53 -13.14
C ARG A 107 -20.31 -1.85 -14.16
N ALA A 108 -19.92 -0.90 -15.02
CA ALA A 108 -19.39 -1.21 -16.35
C ALA A 108 -17.98 -0.69 -16.70
N GLN A 109 -17.06 -0.53 -15.74
CA GLN A 109 -15.66 -0.15 -16.02
C GLN A 109 -14.65 -1.08 -15.30
N SER A 110 -14.87 -2.40 -15.30
CA SER A 110 -14.04 -3.30 -14.48
C SER A 110 -12.59 -3.42 -14.97
N LEU A 111 -12.35 -3.41 -16.29
CA LEU A 111 -11.00 -3.60 -16.84
C LEU A 111 -10.07 -2.39 -16.61
N ALA A 112 -10.54 -1.17 -16.91
CA ALA A 112 -9.75 0.04 -16.70
C ALA A 112 -9.44 0.26 -15.21
N VAL A 113 -10.41 -0.01 -14.33
CA VAL A 113 -10.22 0.05 -12.88
C VAL A 113 -9.21 -1.02 -12.43
N HIS A 114 -9.28 -2.24 -12.95
CA HIS A 114 -8.34 -3.31 -12.62
C HIS A 114 -6.90 -2.98 -13.05
N LEU A 115 -6.71 -2.44 -14.25
CA LEU A 115 -5.39 -2.00 -14.72
C LEU A 115 -4.81 -0.89 -13.84
N LEU A 116 -5.62 0.12 -13.51
CA LEU A 116 -5.19 1.18 -12.59
C LEU A 116 -4.90 0.63 -11.19
N ASP A 117 -5.67 -0.35 -10.70
CA ASP A 117 -5.45 -0.98 -9.39
C ASP A 117 -4.10 -1.69 -9.32
N MET A 118 -3.67 -2.33 -10.41
CA MET A 118 -2.34 -2.93 -10.53
C MET A 118 -1.22 -1.88 -10.53
N VAL A 119 -1.42 -0.75 -11.23
CA VAL A 119 -0.44 0.36 -11.23
C VAL A 119 -0.30 0.97 -9.83
N ILE A 120 -1.41 1.17 -9.11
CA ILE A 120 -1.34 1.70 -7.74
C ILE A 120 -0.71 0.70 -6.78
N LEU A 121 -1.00 -0.61 -6.94
CA LEU A 121 -0.36 -1.66 -6.15
C LEU A 121 1.16 -1.65 -6.35
N THR A 122 1.65 -1.60 -7.59
CA THR A 122 3.09 -1.60 -7.86
C THR A 122 3.76 -0.31 -7.37
N LEU A 123 3.10 0.84 -7.51
CA LEU A 123 3.57 2.11 -6.97
C LEU A 123 3.71 2.06 -5.44
N LEU A 124 2.69 1.56 -4.73
CA LEU A 124 2.73 1.41 -3.27
C LEU A 124 3.79 0.40 -2.82
N ALA A 125 3.90 -0.75 -3.49
CA ALA A 125 4.86 -1.79 -3.15
C ALA A 125 6.30 -1.29 -3.31
N THR A 126 6.60 -0.63 -4.43
CA THR A 126 7.94 -0.05 -4.68
C THR A 126 8.25 1.09 -3.72
N GLY A 127 7.29 1.97 -3.44
CA GLY A 127 7.44 3.03 -2.44
C GLY A 127 7.68 2.51 -1.03
N SER A 128 6.95 1.46 -0.63
CA SER A 128 7.12 0.81 0.67
C SER A 128 8.44 0.07 0.79
N ALA A 129 8.86 -0.64 -0.26
CA ALA A 129 10.12 -1.37 -0.29
C ALA A 129 11.34 -0.43 -0.21
N THR A 130 11.32 0.68 -0.95
CA THR A 130 12.39 1.68 -0.92
C THR A 130 12.47 2.41 0.43
N ALA A 131 11.34 2.75 1.04
CA ALA A 131 11.36 3.32 2.38
C ALA A 131 11.76 2.30 3.45
N ALA A 132 11.40 1.03 3.29
CA ALA A 132 11.83 -0.06 4.17
C ALA A 132 13.35 -0.27 4.13
N SER A 133 13.98 -0.24 2.95
CA SER A 133 15.43 -0.38 2.85
C SER A 133 16.18 0.78 3.52
N MET A 134 15.69 2.02 3.36
CA MET A 134 16.23 3.17 4.08
C MET A 134 16.00 3.08 5.59
N ALA A 135 14.84 2.56 6.03
CA ALA A 135 14.58 2.34 7.45
C ALA A 135 15.51 1.27 8.05
N GLN A 136 15.84 0.21 7.30
CA GLN A 136 16.82 -0.81 7.72
C GLN A 136 18.21 -0.19 7.87
N LEU A 137 18.64 0.63 6.91
CA LEU A 137 19.89 1.39 7.01
C LEU A 137 19.89 2.34 8.21
N GLY A 138 18.76 3.00 8.49
CA GLY A 138 18.61 3.87 9.65
C GLY A 138 18.70 3.13 10.98
N LYS A 139 18.18 1.90 11.06
CA LYS A 139 18.14 1.09 12.29
C LYS A 139 19.44 0.34 12.55
N ASN A 140 19.97 -0.34 11.54
CA ASN A 140 21.12 -1.23 11.69
C ASN A 140 22.44 -0.55 11.30
N GLY A 141 22.40 0.52 10.50
CA GLY A 141 23.58 1.10 9.88
C GLY A 141 24.23 0.16 8.85
N ASN A 142 25.32 0.62 8.24
CA ASN A 142 26.20 -0.22 7.44
C ASN A 142 27.63 0.29 7.57
N LEU A 143 28.47 -0.49 8.26
CA LEU A 143 29.88 -0.16 8.48
C LEU A 143 30.66 -0.07 7.16
N HIS A 144 30.36 -0.93 6.18
CA HIS A 144 31.02 -0.91 4.86
C HIS A 144 30.74 0.39 4.08
N ALA A 145 29.56 0.98 4.28
CA ALA A 145 29.18 2.27 3.70
C ALA A 145 29.46 3.46 4.63
N ARG A 146 30.10 3.25 5.79
CA ARG A 146 30.30 4.25 6.86
C ARG A 146 28.99 4.93 7.29
N TRP A 147 27.88 4.19 7.22
CA TRP A 147 26.56 4.67 7.62
C TRP A 147 26.30 4.28 9.07
N ASN A 148 26.30 5.26 9.98
CA ASN A 148 26.01 5.04 11.38
C ASN A 148 24.49 4.91 11.63
N PRO A 149 24.05 4.07 12.58
CA PRO A 149 22.64 3.95 12.93
C PRO A 149 22.11 5.29 13.46
N ILE A 150 21.01 5.75 12.86
CA ILE A 150 20.36 7.03 13.17
C ILE A 150 19.26 6.81 14.21
N CYS A 151 18.59 5.66 14.19
CA CYS A 151 17.48 5.37 15.08
C CYS A 151 17.86 5.35 16.58
N ASP A 152 19.13 5.15 16.93
CA ASP A 152 19.62 5.24 18.32
C ASP A 152 19.51 6.67 18.88
N LYS A 153 19.61 7.69 18.02
CA LYS A 153 19.46 9.10 18.40
C LYS A 153 18.04 9.61 18.18
N PHE A 154 17.33 9.07 17.19
CA PHE A 154 16.00 9.51 16.77
C PHE A 154 14.94 8.41 16.97
N GLY A 155 14.86 7.86 18.19
CA GLY A 155 13.98 6.72 18.49
C GLY A 155 12.49 6.97 18.18
N SER A 156 11.95 8.13 18.55
CA SER A 156 10.53 8.46 18.28
C SER A 156 10.22 8.59 16.79
N PHE A 157 11.12 9.20 16.00
CA PHE A 157 10.98 9.35 14.56
C PHE A 157 10.99 7.99 13.88
N CYS A 158 11.94 7.13 14.26
CA CYS A 158 12.02 5.76 13.75
C CYS A 158 10.83 4.91 14.18
N ASN A 159 10.30 5.09 15.39
CA ASN A 159 9.09 4.39 15.82
C ASN A 159 7.87 4.80 15.00
N HIS A 160 7.64 6.12 14.85
CA HIS A 160 6.54 6.64 14.02
C HIS A 160 6.70 6.24 12.54
N GLY A 161 7.92 6.30 11.99
CA GLY A 161 8.21 5.86 10.63
C GLY A 161 8.00 4.35 10.45
N GLY A 162 8.37 3.55 11.44
CA GLY A 162 8.11 2.11 11.47
C GLY A 162 6.62 1.79 11.47
N ILE A 163 5.83 2.48 12.30
CA ILE A 163 4.36 2.34 12.33
C ILE A 163 3.75 2.72 10.97
N ALA A 164 4.22 3.82 10.36
CA ALA A 164 3.77 4.23 9.03
C ALA A 164 4.09 3.18 7.95
N LEU A 165 5.30 2.60 7.98
CA LEU A 165 5.70 1.53 7.07
C LEU A 165 4.82 0.29 7.22
N VAL A 166 4.62 -0.18 8.45
CA VAL A 166 3.77 -1.35 8.73
C VAL A 166 2.34 -1.11 8.23
N SER A 167 1.77 0.07 8.50
CA SER A 167 0.45 0.46 7.99
C SER A 167 0.37 0.41 6.46
N SER A 168 1.39 0.90 5.77
CA SER A 168 1.43 0.88 4.31
C SER A 168 1.57 -0.55 3.75
N PHE A 169 2.39 -1.42 4.36
CA PHE A 169 2.49 -2.83 3.97
C PHE A 169 1.17 -3.60 4.14
N ILE A 170 0.38 -3.28 5.18
CA ILE A 170 -0.97 -3.81 5.33
C ILE A 170 -1.84 -3.35 4.14
N GLY A 171 -1.75 -2.06 3.77
CA GLY A 171 -2.41 -1.52 2.58
C GLY A 171 -2.01 -2.24 1.28
N VAL A 172 -0.72 -2.49 1.06
CA VAL A 172 -0.20 -3.25 -0.09
C VAL A 172 -0.78 -4.65 -0.13
N THR A 173 -0.80 -5.34 1.01
CA THR A 173 -1.32 -6.72 1.12
C THR A 173 -2.81 -6.79 0.80
N LEU A 174 -3.60 -5.85 1.34
CA LEU A 174 -5.03 -5.75 1.05
C LEU A 174 -5.29 -5.44 -0.43
N MET A 175 -4.50 -4.55 -1.03
CA MET A 175 -4.64 -4.18 -2.43
C MET A 175 -4.20 -5.32 -3.36
N LEU A 176 -3.19 -6.09 -2.98
CA LEU A 176 -2.80 -7.32 -3.67
C LEU A 176 -3.92 -8.36 -3.61
N ALA A 177 -4.50 -8.59 -2.44
CA ALA A 177 -5.61 -9.52 -2.28
C ALA A 177 -6.82 -9.13 -3.16
N LEU A 178 -7.18 -7.84 -3.21
CA LEU A 178 -8.24 -7.34 -4.09
C LEU A 178 -7.96 -7.60 -5.57
N ASN A 179 -6.72 -7.35 -5.99
CA ASN A 179 -6.27 -7.57 -7.36
C ASN A 179 -6.32 -9.05 -7.75
N LEU A 180 -5.83 -9.94 -6.88
CA LEU A 180 -5.88 -11.39 -7.10
C LEU A 180 -7.32 -11.92 -7.15
N LEU A 181 -8.18 -11.47 -6.24
CA LEU A 181 -9.59 -11.87 -6.23
C LEU A 181 -10.33 -11.37 -7.48
N SER A 182 -10.03 -10.15 -7.94
CA SER A 182 -10.61 -9.60 -9.16
C SER A 182 -10.12 -10.35 -10.41
N ALA A 183 -8.83 -10.73 -10.45
CA ALA A 183 -8.27 -11.53 -11.52
C ALA A 183 -8.86 -12.95 -11.54
N ALA A 184 -8.97 -13.60 -10.38
CA ALA A 184 -9.58 -14.93 -10.26
C ALA A 184 -11.05 -14.92 -10.69
N ALA A 185 -11.82 -13.89 -10.31
CA ALA A 185 -13.22 -13.74 -10.70
C ALA A 185 -13.40 -13.47 -12.21
N ASN A 186 -12.42 -12.84 -12.86
CA ASN A 186 -12.42 -12.57 -14.30
C ASN A 186 -11.74 -13.66 -15.14
N SER A 187 -11.00 -14.58 -14.53
CA SER A 187 -10.34 -15.66 -15.26
C SER A 187 -11.42 -16.53 -15.95
N PRO A 188 -11.41 -16.63 -17.29
CA PRO A 188 -12.23 -17.62 -17.96
C PRO A 188 -11.72 -18.98 -17.47
N ARG A 189 -12.64 -19.85 -17.01
CA ARG A 189 -12.35 -21.26 -16.69
C ARG A 189 -11.27 -21.75 -17.65
N SER A 190 -10.07 -22.02 -17.16
CA SER A 190 -9.15 -22.86 -17.90
C SER A 190 -9.90 -24.16 -18.13
N ASN A 191 -10.21 -24.38 -19.41
CA ASN A 191 -10.71 -25.61 -19.95
C ASN A 191 -9.91 -26.74 -19.29
N VAL A 192 -10.55 -27.60 -18.49
CA VAL A 192 -9.90 -28.80 -17.96
C VAL A 192 -9.60 -29.67 -19.18
N PRO A 193 -8.33 -29.82 -19.63
CA PRO A 193 -8.01 -30.78 -20.65
C PRO A 193 -7.89 -32.12 -19.92
N GLY A 194 -8.94 -32.93 -20.02
CA GLY A 194 -8.89 -34.37 -19.77
C GLY A 194 -8.56 -34.83 -18.35
N GLN A 195 -9.60 -35.18 -17.59
CA GLN A 195 -9.70 -36.51 -16.98
C GLN A 195 -11.16 -36.96 -17.03
#